data_AF-A0A7Y0TLA2-F1
#
_entry.id   AF-A0A7Y0TLA2-F1
#
_cell.length_a   1.000
_cell.length_b   1.000
_cell.length_c   1.000
_cell.angle_alpha   90.00
_cell.angle_beta   90.00
_cell.angle_gamma   90.00
#
_symmetry.space_group_name_H-M   'P 1'
#
loop_
_entity.id
_entity.type
_entity.pdbx_description
1 polymer ?
#
loop_
_entity_poly.entity_id
_entity_poly.type
_entity_poly.pdbx_seq_one_letter_code
_entity_poly.pdbx_strand_id
1 'polypeptide(L)' 'MAKGSNKAEEPVQELYEEVESAPEQLEEEIRLTAYYLWESKGRGDGSDVEDWLTAEELVKD' A
#
# COMPACT_ATOMS: atom_id res chain seq x y z
N MET A 1 -41.43 -28.48 15.62
CA MET A 1 -40.11 -28.91 15.11
C MET A 1 -39.97 -28.42 13.67
N ALA A 2 -39.28 -27.31 13.46
CA ALA A 2 -38.61 -26.99 12.20
C ALA A 2 -37.52 -25.98 12.53
N LYS A 3 -36.29 -26.40 12.29
CA LYS A 3 -35.02 -25.69 12.50
C LYS A 3 -35.03 -24.47 11.57
N GLY A 4 -34.58 -23.27 11.96
CA GLY A 4 -33.38 -22.98 12.73
C GLY A 4 -32.33 -22.44 11.75
N SER A 5 -32.15 -21.11 11.82
CA SER A 5 -31.01 -20.35 11.33
C SER A 5 -30.88 -20.11 9.82
N ASN A 6 -31.46 -18.97 9.40
CA ASN A 6 -30.89 -18.15 8.35
C ASN A 6 -29.48 -17.73 8.79
N LYS A 7 -28.46 -18.11 8.01
CA LYS A 7 -27.08 -17.68 8.22
C LYS A 7 -26.92 -16.30 7.56
N ALA A 8 -27.18 -15.26 8.33
CA ALA A 8 -26.73 -13.92 8.02
C ALA A 8 -25.30 -13.73 8.59
N GLU A 9 -24.55 -12.84 7.92
CA GLU A 9 -23.30 -12.19 8.37
C GLU A 9 -22.03 -13.08 8.22
N GLU A 10 -20.98 -12.69 7.49
CA GLU A 10 -20.40 -11.35 7.31
C GLU A 10 -19.79 -11.12 5.91
N PRO A 11 -20.05 -9.98 5.24
CA PRO A 11 -19.13 -9.45 4.26
C PRO A 11 -18.07 -8.60 5.00
N VAL A 12 -16.99 -9.24 5.49
CA VAL A 12 -15.81 -8.51 5.96
C VAL A 12 -15.00 -8.05 4.74
N GLN A 13 -15.56 -7.15 3.94
CA GLN A 13 -14.86 -6.54 2.81
C GLN A 13 -15.14 -5.04 2.67
N GLU A 14 -15.80 -4.44 3.67
CA GLU A 14 -16.22 -3.05 3.64
C GLU A 14 -15.66 -2.35 4.90
N LEU A 15 -14.33 -2.31 5.04
CA LEU A 15 -13.64 -1.52 6.09
C LEU A 15 -12.12 -1.40 5.84
N TYR A 16 -11.75 -1.11 4.60
CA TYR A 16 -10.54 -0.33 4.32
C TYR A 16 -11.01 0.92 3.56
N GLU A 17 -11.98 1.62 4.16
CA GLU A 17 -12.17 3.02 3.85
C GLU A 17 -10.91 3.74 4.33
N GLU A 18 -10.01 3.86 3.37
CA GLU A 18 -8.73 4.53 3.33
C GLU A 18 -8.96 6.04 3.56
N VAL A 19 -9.37 6.39 4.78
CA VAL A 19 -9.07 7.71 5.33
C VAL A 19 -7.61 7.65 5.81
N GLU A 20 -6.70 7.30 4.90
CA GLU A 20 -5.29 7.47 5.14
C GLU A 20 -5.05 8.97 5.33
N SER A 21 -4.41 9.30 6.43
CA SER A 21 -4.00 10.67 6.69
C SER A 21 -2.99 11.11 5.64
N ALA A 22 -2.92 12.42 5.35
CA ALA A 22 -1.96 12.98 4.38
C ALA A 22 -0.51 12.44 4.48
N PRO A 23 0.06 12.16 5.68
CA PRO A 23 1.38 11.53 5.76
C PRO A 23 1.42 10.05 5.33
N GLU A 24 0.35 9.27 5.54
CA GLU A 24 0.28 7.86 5.12
C GLU A 24 0.20 7.76 3.59
N GLN A 25 -0.59 8.64 2.97
CA GLN A 25 -0.69 8.76 1.51
C GLN A 25 0.67 9.11 0.88
N LEU A 26 1.40 10.06 1.49
CA LEU A 26 2.72 10.45 1.04
C LEU A 26 3.71 9.26 1.13
N GLU A 27 3.67 8.51 2.23
CA GLU A 27 4.54 7.35 2.41
C GLU A 27 4.22 6.23 1.40
N GLU A 28 2.95 6.01 1.09
CA GLU A 28 2.51 5.06 0.06
C GLU A 28 3.02 5.47 -1.33
N GLU A 29 2.90 6.75 -1.69
CA GLU A 29 3.44 7.29 -2.94
C GLU A 29 4.96 7.11 -3.05
N ILE A 30 5.70 7.38 -1.97
CA ILE A 30 7.16 7.17 -1.91
C ILE A 30 7.48 5.68 -2.09
N ARG A 31 6.75 4.79 -1.42
CA ARG A 31 6.97 3.34 -1.49
C ARG A 31 6.75 2.79 -2.89
N LEU A 32 5.67 3.20 -3.55
CA LEU A 32 5.39 2.81 -4.93
C LEU A 32 6.45 3.35 -5.89
N THR A 33 6.86 4.61 -5.72
CA THR A 33 7.90 5.22 -6.54
C THR A 33 9.24 4.49 -6.38
N ALA A 34 9.63 4.15 -5.14
CA ALA A 34 10.84 3.38 -4.85
C ALA A 34 10.79 1.98 -5.48
N TYR A 35 9.62 1.32 -5.42
CA TYR A 35 9.42 0.02 -6.07
C TYR A 35 9.67 0.08 -7.58
N TYR A 36 9.11 1.07 -8.27
CA TYR A 36 9.31 1.21 -9.72
C TYR A 36 10.75 1.61 -10.08
N LEU A 37 11.43 2.40 -9.23
CA LEU A 37 12.86 2.68 -9.40
C LEU A 37 13.69 1.40 -9.33
N TRP A 38 13.51 0.62 -8.27
CA TRP A 38 14.17 -0.68 -8.09
C TRP A 38 13.88 -1.65 -9.25
N GLU A 39 12.62 -1.72 -9.68
CA GLU A 39 12.21 -2.56 -10.81
C GLU A 39 12.88 -2.12 -12.12
N SER A 40 12.92 -0.81 -12.39
CA SER A 40 13.55 -0.24 -13.60
C SER A 40 15.07 -0.48 -13.65
N LYS A 41 15.72 -0.59 -12.48
CA LYS A 41 17.14 -0.90 -12.33
C LYS A 41 17.45 -2.40 -12.48
N GLY A 42 16.43 -3.22 -12.68
CA GLY A 42 16.56 -4.67 -12.87
C GLY A 42 16.50 -5.48 -11.58
N ARG A 43 15.91 -4.92 -10.51
CA ARG A 43 15.65 -5.61 -9.25
C ARG A 43 16.93 -6.09 -8.54
N GLY A 44 17.96 -5.27 -8.59
CA GLY A 44 19.23 -5.54 -7.91
C GLY A 44 19.09 -5.41 -6.38
N ASP A 45 19.83 -6.22 -5.64
CA ASP A 45 19.90 -6.11 -4.19
C ASP A 45 20.80 -4.93 -3.78
N GLY A 46 20.52 -4.33 -2.62
CA GLY A 46 21.38 -3.32 -1.99
C GLY A 46 21.18 -1.88 -2.47
N SER A 47 20.09 -1.59 -3.20
CA SER A 47 19.70 -0.23 -3.56
C SER A 47 18.41 0.26 -2.89
N ASP A 48 17.86 -0.52 -1.95
CA ASP A 48 16.61 -0.22 -1.24
C ASP A 48 16.58 1.18 -0.61
N VAL A 49 17.64 1.55 0.12
CA VAL A 49 17.74 2.87 0.75
C VAL A 49 17.87 3.98 -0.29
N GLU A 50 18.69 3.79 -1.32
CA GLU A 50 18.90 4.79 -2.37
C GLU A 50 17.64 5.01 -3.22
N ASP A 51 16.92 3.93 -3.53
CA ASP A 51 15.67 3.98 -4.28
C ASP A 51 14.56 4.67 -3.45
N TRP A 52 14.54 4.45 -2.14
CA TRP A 52 13.66 5.17 -1.22
C TRP A 52 13.97 6.66 -1.15
N LEU A 53 15.23 7.05 -0.95
CA LEU A 53 15.63 8.46 -0.88
C LEU A 53 15.34 9.20 -2.19
N THR A 54 15.62 8.55 -3.33
CA THR A 54 15.32 9.11 -4.65
C THR A 54 13.80 9.27 -4.83
N ALA A 55 13.01 8.27 -4.43
CA ALA A 55 11.56 8.35 -4.47
C ALA A 55 11.01 9.48 -3.60
N GLU A 56 11.57 9.66 -2.40
CA GLU A 56 11.17 10.74 -1.50
C GLU A 56 11.42 12.12 -2.11
N GLU A 57 12.54 12.32 -2.82
CA GLU A 57 12.84 13.57 -3.52
C GLU A 57 11.90 13.79 -4.71
N LEU A 58 11.57 12.74 -5.47
CA LEU A 58 10.66 12.83 -6.62
C LEU A 58 9.20 13.13 -6.22
N VAL A 59 8.75 12.66 -5.06
CA VAL A 59 7.37 12.89 -4.58
C VAL A 59 7.22 14.29 -3.95
N LYS A 60 8.29 14.87 -3.43
CA LYS A 60 8.28 16.19 -2.77
C LYS A 60 8.41 17.39 -3.73
N ASP A 61 8.82 17.17 -4.99
CA ASP A 61 9.02 18.19 -6.05
C ASP A 61 7.74 18.46 -6.87
#